data_AF-A0A1Y2K1I3-F1
#
_entry.id   AF-A0A1Y2K1I3-F1
#
_cell.length_a   1.000
_cell.length_b   1.000
_cell.length_c   1.000
_cell.angle_alpha   90.00
_cell.angle_beta   90.00
_cell.angle_gamma   90.00
#
_symmetry.space_group_name_H-M   'P 1'
#
loop_
_entity.id
_entity.type
_entity.pdbx_description
1 polymer ?
#
loop_
_entity_poly.entity_id
_entity_poly.type
_entity_poly.pdbx_seq_one_letter_code
_entity_poly.pdbx_strand_id
1 'polypeptide(L)'
;MIALAALALGLSSCAMTGGSKKSEDTAVEKEVIQPWDLGGRGKGNFDRVIPFSTTLAQLHNLGIDPQLSNSVHRIDQAQIRAYFDYDPRTRSEQPDGILTCVDAGDRCYGYILQEPLVERHVKKGLLRKKVESEFHVPKYEAVILIMREPVLDESVVTYTRWNDSPPPPPVSFQKPPPPVYFQGQ
;
A
#
# COMPACT_ATOMS: atom_id res chain seq x y z
N MET A 1 61.93 -44.91 57.65
CA MET A 1 61.78 -43.95 58.75
C MET A 1 61.08 -42.70 58.19
N ILE A 2 59.89 -42.39 58.76
CA ILE A 2 59.29 -41.04 59.02
C ILE A 2 59.19 -40.08 57.80
N ALA A 3 58.06 -39.72 57.17
CA ALA A 3 56.71 -39.23 57.55
C ALA A 3 56.51 -37.72 57.23
N LEU A 4 55.26 -37.39 56.85
CA LEU A 4 54.56 -36.07 56.78
C LEU A 4 54.89 -35.16 55.58
N ALA A 5 53.99 -34.92 54.61
CA ALA A 5 52.67 -34.26 54.61
C ALA A 5 52.73 -32.73 54.52
N ALA A 6 52.21 -32.16 53.43
CA ALA A 6 51.48 -30.88 53.45
C ALA A 6 50.66 -30.70 52.16
N LEU A 7 49.34 -30.71 52.32
CA LEU A 7 48.37 -30.18 51.37
C LEU A 7 48.59 -28.67 51.16
N ALA A 8 48.47 -28.21 49.91
CA ALA A 8 48.08 -26.84 49.61
C ALA A 8 47.08 -26.85 48.45
N LEU A 9 45.81 -26.58 48.81
CA LEU A 9 44.72 -26.20 47.92
C LEU A 9 44.85 -24.71 47.56
N GLY A 10 44.46 -24.34 46.33
CA GLY A 10 44.31 -22.94 45.91
C GLY A 10 44.31 -22.81 44.39
N LEU A 11 43.24 -23.22 43.70
CA LEU A 11 42.07 -22.44 43.30
C LEU A 11 42.35 -21.30 42.30
N SER A 12 41.68 -21.46 41.15
CA SER A 12 41.15 -20.42 40.27
C SER A 12 42.11 -19.77 39.25
N SER A 13 42.35 -20.50 38.16
CA SER A 13 42.63 -19.86 36.87
C SER A 13 41.31 -19.38 36.26
N CYS A 14 41.07 -18.07 36.28
CA CYS A 14 40.09 -17.42 35.42
C CYS A 14 40.56 -17.53 33.98
N ALA A 15 40.20 -18.61 33.29
CA ALA A 15 40.26 -18.64 31.84
C ALA A 15 39.18 -17.69 31.30
N MET A 16 39.58 -16.44 31.01
CA MET A 16 38.78 -15.53 30.21
C MET A 16 38.71 -16.09 28.78
N THR A 17 37.81 -17.04 28.57
CA THR A 17 37.27 -17.31 27.24
C THR A 17 36.33 -16.16 26.91
N GLY A 18 36.94 -15.04 26.53
CA GLY A 18 36.28 -13.96 25.80
C GLY A 18 35.88 -14.49 24.43
N GLY A 19 34.82 -15.30 24.39
CA GLY A 19 34.11 -15.60 23.17
C GLY A 19 33.54 -14.28 22.66
N SER A 20 34.27 -13.64 21.75
CA SER A 20 33.73 -12.60 20.90
C SER A 20 32.49 -13.18 20.25
N LYS A 21 31.31 -12.80 20.76
CA LYS A 21 30.07 -12.91 20.02
C LYS A 21 30.29 -12.05 18.78
N LYS A 22 30.74 -12.66 17.69
CA LYS A 22 30.59 -12.10 16.36
C LYS A 22 29.11 -11.82 16.25
N SER A 23 28.75 -10.55 16.33
CA SER A 23 27.46 -10.05 15.89
C SER A 23 27.32 -10.56 14.47
N GLU A 24 26.48 -11.57 14.29
CA GLU A 24 26.13 -12.07 12.97
C GLU A 24 25.34 -10.94 12.33
N ASP A 25 26.05 -10.10 11.57
CA ASP A 25 25.46 -9.05 10.76
C ASP A 25 24.42 -9.71 9.87
N THR A 26 23.18 -9.62 10.33
CA THR A 26 22.03 -10.14 9.63
C THR A 26 21.87 -9.24 8.43
N ALA A 27 22.41 -9.66 7.28
CA ALA A 27 22.22 -8.96 6.02
C ALA A 27 20.73 -8.99 5.69
N VAL A 28 20.04 -7.88 5.98
CA VAL A 28 18.67 -7.63 5.56
C VAL A 28 18.72 -7.33 4.07
N GLU A 29 18.38 -8.31 3.25
CA GLU A 29 18.23 -8.13 1.81
C GLU A 29 16.79 -7.67 1.54
N LYS A 30 16.65 -6.43 1.07
CA LYS A 30 15.38 -5.85 0.64
C LYS A 30 15.10 -6.32 -0.78
N GLU A 31 14.24 -7.34 -0.93
CA GLU A 31 13.77 -7.77 -2.24
C GLU A 31 12.50 -7.00 -2.59
N VAL A 32 12.57 -6.19 -3.65
CA VAL A 32 11.43 -5.43 -4.20
C VAL A 32 10.85 -6.24 -5.35
N ILE A 33 9.68 -6.84 -5.14
CA ILE A 33 8.93 -7.51 -6.21
C ILE A 33 7.91 -6.51 -6.74
N GLN A 34 8.06 -6.13 -8.01
CA GLN A 34 7.11 -5.28 -8.73
C GLN A 34 6.10 -6.20 -9.45
N PRO A 35 4.85 -6.34 -8.98
CA PRO A 35 3.86 -7.19 -9.64
C PRO A 35 3.37 -6.59 -10.96
N TRP A 36 3.64 -5.31 -11.20
CA TRP A 36 3.27 -4.58 -12.41
C TRP A 36 4.51 -4.16 -13.18
N ASP A 37 4.88 -4.95 -14.20
CA ASP A 37 5.77 -4.49 -15.28
C ASP A 37 5.01 -3.55 -16.23
N LEU A 38 4.58 -2.41 -15.69
CA LEU A 38 4.36 -1.19 -16.46
C LEU A 38 5.54 -0.24 -16.20
N GLY A 39 6.77 -0.73 -16.34
CA GLY A 39 8.02 0.03 -16.18
C GLY A 39 7.96 1.42 -16.84
N GLY A 40 7.61 2.45 -16.07
CA GLY A 40 7.42 3.83 -16.54
C GLY A 40 6.15 4.10 -17.38
N ARG A 41 5.42 3.07 -17.83
CA ARG A 41 4.22 3.23 -18.67
C ARG A 41 2.99 3.69 -17.88
N GLY A 42 2.87 3.34 -16.60
CA GLY A 42 1.71 3.72 -15.77
C GLY A 42 1.51 5.23 -15.71
N LYS A 43 2.57 5.97 -15.36
CA LYS A 43 2.55 7.43 -15.38
C LYS A 43 2.36 7.99 -16.79
N GLY A 44 3.07 7.45 -17.78
CA GLY A 44 2.94 7.92 -19.18
C GLY A 44 1.56 7.72 -19.79
N ASN A 45 0.83 6.68 -19.38
CA ASN A 45 -0.57 6.47 -19.77
C ASN A 45 -1.51 7.37 -18.97
N PHE A 46 -1.24 7.55 -17.67
CA PHE A 46 -2.00 8.47 -16.83
C PHE A 46 -1.90 9.92 -17.31
N ASP A 47 -0.73 10.37 -17.73
CA ASP A 47 -0.49 11.72 -18.26
C ASP A 47 -1.29 12.00 -19.56
N ARG A 48 -1.84 10.96 -20.21
CA ARG A 48 -2.72 11.10 -21.39
C ARG A 48 -4.19 11.27 -21.02
N VAL A 49 -4.55 11.13 -19.74
CA VAL A 49 -5.91 11.31 -19.26
C VAL A 49 -6.17 12.80 -19.07
N ILE A 50 -7.08 13.33 -19.88
CA ILE A 50 -7.46 14.74 -19.89
C ILE A 50 -8.87 14.86 -19.30
N PRO A 51 -9.03 15.55 -18.15
CA PRO A 51 -10.35 15.84 -17.60
C PRO A 51 -11.28 16.51 -18.62
N PHE A 52 -12.54 16.12 -18.58
CA PHE A 52 -13.64 16.52 -19.46
C PHE A 52 -13.47 16.16 -20.94
N SER A 53 -12.43 15.43 -21.31
CA SER A 53 -12.19 14.97 -22.68
C SER A 53 -11.99 13.47 -22.78
N THR A 54 -11.34 12.85 -21.79
CA THR A 54 -11.08 11.41 -21.82
C THR A 54 -12.32 10.63 -21.40
N THR A 55 -12.68 9.64 -22.20
CA THR A 55 -13.85 8.80 -21.96
C THR A 55 -13.48 7.50 -21.26
N LEU A 56 -14.45 6.80 -20.66
CA LEU A 56 -14.20 5.53 -19.98
C LEU A 56 -13.61 4.48 -20.93
N ALA A 57 -14.08 4.42 -22.17
CA ALA A 57 -13.54 3.51 -23.17
C ALA A 57 -12.05 3.82 -23.46
N GLN A 58 -11.68 5.09 -23.51
CA GLN A 58 -10.28 5.51 -23.67
C GLN A 58 -9.43 5.17 -22.45
N LEU A 59 -9.95 5.32 -21.23
CA LEU A 59 -9.27 4.87 -20.00
C LEU A 59 -8.98 3.37 -20.02
N HIS A 60 -9.95 2.55 -20.41
CA HIS A 60 -9.77 1.11 -20.52
C HIS A 60 -8.71 0.75 -21.57
N ASN A 61 -8.70 1.45 -22.72
CA ASN A 61 -7.66 1.29 -23.75
C ASN A 61 -6.26 1.69 -23.26
N LEU A 62 -6.16 2.56 -22.25
CA LEU A 62 -4.91 2.91 -21.57
C LEU A 62 -4.50 1.88 -20.50
N GLY A 63 -5.31 0.84 -20.28
CA GLY A 63 -5.09 -0.21 -19.28
C GLY A 63 -5.54 0.16 -17.86
N ILE A 64 -6.36 1.21 -17.72
CA ILE A 64 -6.87 1.67 -16.43
C ILE A 64 -8.28 1.10 -16.24
N ASP A 65 -8.36 -0.13 -15.73
CA ASP A 65 -9.62 -0.85 -15.53
C ASP A 65 -9.57 -1.74 -14.26
N PRO A 66 -10.49 -1.59 -13.29
CA PRO A 66 -10.57 -2.43 -12.08
C PRO A 66 -10.90 -3.91 -12.36
N GLN A 67 -11.47 -4.25 -13.51
CA GLN A 67 -11.73 -5.64 -13.89
C GLN A 67 -10.47 -6.34 -14.42
N LEU A 68 -9.53 -5.56 -14.95
CA LEU A 68 -8.29 -6.06 -15.55
C LEU A 68 -7.10 -5.99 -14.59
N SER A 69 -7.22 -5.21 -13.51
CA SER A 69 -6.12 -4.92 -12.60
C SER A 69 -6.52 -4.95 -11.14
N ASN A 70 -5.80 -5.76 -10.36
CA ASN A 70 -5.89 -5.75 -8.89
C ASN A 70 -5.32 -4.48 -8.25
N SER A 71 -4.59 -3.67 -9.02
CA SER A 71 -4.00 -2.40 -8.57
C SER A 71 -4.94 -1.20 -8.81
N VAL A 72 -6.15 -1.44 -9.31
CA VAL A 72 -7.16 -0.41 -9.56
C VAL A 72 -8.40 -0.71 -8.70
N HIS A 73 -8.75 0.23 -7.82
CA HIS A 73 -9.88 0.13 -6.91
C HIS A 73 -10.98 1.12 -7.32
N ARG A 74 -12.20 0.64 -7.50
CA ARG A 74 -13.36 1.51 -7.75
C ARG A 74 -13.90 2.07 -6.44
N ILE A 75 -14.14 3.37 -6.40
CA ILE A 75 -14.78 4.09 -5.30
C ILE A 75 -16.10 4.72 -5.75
N ASP A 76 -17.08 4.79 -4.86
CA ASP A 76 -18.37 5.46 -5.07
C ASP A 76 -18.38 6.91 -4.59
N GLN A 77 -19.51 7.60 -4.73
CA GLN A 77 -19.65 9.02 -4.37
C GLN A 77 -19.42 9.30 -2.87
N ALA A 78 -19.85 8.40 -1.98
CA ALA A 78 -19.65 8.58 -0.54
C ALA A 78 -18.18 8.45 -0.18
N GLN A 79 -17.50 7.47 -0.78
CA GLN A 79 -16.06 7.28 -0.65
C GLN A 79 -15.27 8.45 -1.25
N ILE A 80 -15.69 9.00 -2.39
CA ILE A 80 -15.09 10.20 -2.99
C ILE A 80 -15.17 11.39 -2.02
N ARG A 81 -16.35 11.65 -1.45
CA ARG A 81 -16.52 12.74 -0.47
C ARG A 81 -15.61 12.57 0.74
N ALA A 82 -15.51 11.36 1.27
CA ALA A 82 -14.62 11.06 2.39
C ALA A 82 -13.14 11.20 1.98
N TYR A 83 -12.76 10.75 0.80
CA TYR A 83 -11.39 10.75 0.32
C TYR A 83 -10.84 12.17 0.05
N PHE A 84 -11.69 13.09 -0.41
CA PHE A 84 -11.32 14.49 -0.67
C PHE A 84 -11.65 15.44 0.48
N ASP A 85 -12.02 14.91 1.66
CA ASP A 85 -12.48 15.69 2.82
C ASP A 85 -13.51 16.76 2.41
N TYR A 86 -14.46 16.37 1.55
CA TYR A 86 -15.40 17.31 0.95
C TYR A 86 -16.33 17.91 2.01
N ASP A 87 -16.17 19.21 2.26
CA ASP A 87 -17.06 20.02 3.09
C ASP A 87 -17.82 21.04 2.20
N PRO A 88 -19.17 21.05 2.22
CA PRO A 88 -19.94 22.06 1.51
C PRO A 88 -19.55 23.52 1.83
N ARG A 89 -18.98 23.77 3.02
CA ARG A 89 -18.52 25.11 3.45
C ARG A 89 -17.24 25.57 2.77
N THR A 90 -16.38 24.65 2.33
CA THR A 90 -15.12 24.92 1.62
C THR A 90 -15.24 24.59 0.13
N ARG A 91 -16.46 24.49 -0.39
CA ARG A 91 -16.74 24.12 -1.79
C ARG A 91 -15.99 24.98 -2.81
N SER A 92 -15.84 26.28 -2.55
CA SER A 92 -15.12 27.21 -3.44
C SER A 92 -13.62 26.93 -3.55
N GLU A 93 -13.05 26.14 -2.64
CA GLU A 93 -11.63 25.77 -2.60
C GLU A 93 -11.38 24.44 -3.34
N GLN A 94 -12.43 23.73 -3.72
CA GLN A 94 -12.34 22.43 -4.37
C GLN A 94 -12.21 22.58 -5.90
N PRO A 95 -11.38 21.76 -6.56
CA PRO A 95 -11.29 21.72 -8.01
C PRO A 95 -12.64 21.44 -8.70
N ASP A 96 -12.90 22.10 -9.81
CA ASP A 96 -14.14 21.96 -10.61
C ASP A 96 -14.48 20.52 -10.98
N GLY A 97 -13.45 19.70 -11.24
CA GLY A 97 -13.60 18.28 -11.54
C GLY A 97 -14.18 17.44 -10.40
N ILE A 98 -13.81 17.78 -9.16
CA ILE A 98 -14.36 17.16 -7.94
C ILE A 98 -15.77 17.67 -7.71
N LEU A 99 -15.99 18.97 -7.84
CA LEU A 99 -17.32 19.58 -7.68
C LEU A 99 -18.33 18.97 -8.65
N THR A 100 -17.97 18.90 -9.94
CA THR A 100 -18.80 18.32 -11.00
C THR A 100 -19.16 16.87 -10.70
N CYS A 101 -18.19 16.08 -10.25
CA CYS A 101 -18.42 14.70 -9.85
C CYS A 101 -19.37 14.61 -8.65
N VAL A 102 -19.12 15.37 -7.59
CA VAL A 102 -19.94 15.32 -6.36
C VAL A 102 -21.39 15.74 -6.64
N ASP A 103 -21.59 16.74 -7.50
CA ASP A 103 -22.91 17.22 -7.92
C ASP A 103 -23.67 16.21 -8.80
N ALA A 104 -22.94 15.38 -9.54
CA ALA A 104 -23.54 14.34 -10.36
C ALA A 104 -24.14 13.18 -9.52
N GLY A 105 -23.85 13.11 -8.22
CA GLY A 105 -24.40 12.13 -7.29
C GLY A 105 -24.01 10.71 -7.68
N ASP A 106 -24.99 9.80 -7.73
CA ASP A 106 -24.78 8.38 -8.07
C ASP A 106 -24.24 8.14 -9.50
N ARG A 107 -24.25 9.18 -10.34
CA ARG A 107 -23.63 9.15 -11.67
C ARG A 107 -22.12 9.33 -11.62
N CYS A 108 -21.55 9.68 -10.46
CA CYS A 108 -20.11 9.75 -10.28
C CYS A 108 -19.55 8.57 -9.49
N TYR A 109 -18.41 8.09 -9.96
CA TYR A 109 -17.56 7.12 -9.28
C TYR A 109 -16.10 7.42 -9.64
N GLY A 110 -15.15 6.73 -8.99
CA GLY A 110 -13.73 6.97 -9.23
C GLY A 110 -12.93 5.69 -9.25
N TYR A 111 -11.69 5.80 -9.72
CA TYR A 111 -10.66 4.78 -9.66
C TYR A 111 -9.48 5.31 -8.84
N ILE A 112 -9.03 4.51 -7.88
CA ILE A 112 -7.77 4.69 -7.16
C ILE A 112 -6.81 3.63 -7.68
N LEU A 113 -5.67 4.07 -8.22
CA LEU A 113 -4.61 3.23 -8.70
C LEU A 113 -3.47 3.23 -7.69
N GLN A 114 -3.11 2.06 -7.19
CA GLN A 114 -2.02 1.88 -6.23
C GLN A 114 -1.18 0.68 -6.66
N GLU A 115 0.11 0.89 -6.90
CA GLU A 115 1.06 -0.22 -7.06
C GLU A 115 1.64 -0.57 -5.69
N PRO A 116 1.33 -1.76 -5.14
CA PRO A 116 1.96 -2.19 -3.91
C PRO A 116 3.41 -2.61 -4.19
N LEU A 117 4.38 -1.90 -3.63
CA LEU A 117 5.73 -2.44 -3.45
C LEU A 117 5.65 -3.50 -2.37
N VAL A 118 5.96 -4.73 -2.74
CA VAL A 118 6.15 -5.80 -1.76
C VAL A 118 7.58 -5.71 -1.25
N GLU A 119 7.75 -5.22 -0.02
CA GLU A 119 9.02 -5.25 0.69
C GLU A 119 9.07 -6.49 1.58
N ARG A 120 9.95 -7.44 1.24
CA ARG A 120 10.19 -8.62 2.08
C ARG A 120 11.44 -8.45 2.91
N HIS A 121 11.28 -8.60 4.22
CA HIS A 121 12.41 -8.74 5.12
C HIS A 121 12.73 -10.22 5.24
N VAL A 122 13.85 -10.62 4.65
CA VAL A 122 14.30 -12.01 4.68
C VAL A 122 15.49 -12.13 5.62
N LYS A 123 15.36 -12.99 6.63
CA LYS A 123 16.49 -13.39 7.46
C LYS A 123 17.21 -14.56 6.78
N LYS A 124 18.46 -14.36 6.36
CA LYS A 124 19.33 -15.45 5.90
C LYS A 124 19.92 -16.16 7.11
N GLY A 125 19.50 -17.40 7.35
CA GLY A 125 20.24 -18.32 8.21
C GLY A 125 21.22 -19.16 7.39
N LEU A 126 22.13 -19.88 8.07
CA LEU A 126 23.20 -20.70 7.46
C LEU A 126 22.70 -21.74 6.43
N LEU A 127 21.43 -22.14 6.46
CA LEU A 127 20.84 -23.17 5.58
C LEU A 127 19.44 -22.83 5.01
N ARG A 128 18.76 -21.77 5.46
CA ARG A 128 17.39 -21.46 5.04
C ARG A 128 17.13 -19.94 5.02
N LYS A 129 16.41 -19.48 3.99
CA LYS A 129 15.80 -18.15 3.94
C LYS A 129 14.46 -18.20 4.68
N LYS A 130 14.25 -17.35 5.68
CA LYS A 130 12.93 -17.20 6.34
C LYS A 130 12.43 -15.78 6.10
N VAL A 131 11.26 -15.64 5.49
CA VAL A 131 10.55 -14.36 5.38
C VAL A 131 10.00 -14.03 6.77
N GLU A 132 10.40 -12.89 7.31
CA GLU A 132 10.03 -12.45 8.65
C GLU A 132 8.85 -11.47 8.60
N SER A 133 8.83 -10.61 7.59
CA SER A 133 7.71 -9.72 7.31
C SER A 133 7.61 -9.38 5.82
N GLU A 134 6.39 -9.12 5.38
CA GLU A 134 6.05 -8.67 4.03
C GLU A 134 5.19 -7.41 4.17
N PHE A 135 5.72 -6.28 3.71
CA PHE A 135 5.01 -4.99 3.73
C PHE A 135 4.58 -4.64 2.32
N HIS A 136 3.36 -4.11 2.19
CA HIS A 136 2.85 -3.55 0.94
C HIS A 136 2.90 -2.02 1.07
N VAL A 137 3.90 -1.38 0.47
CA VAL A 137 4.05 0.09 0.48
C VAL A 137 3.63 0.62 -0.89
N PRO A 138 2.56 1.42 -1.03
CA PRO A 138 2.19 1.94 -2.34
C PRO A 138 3.31 2.84 -2.87
N LYS A 139 3.79 2.61 -4.10
CA LYS A 139 4.85 3.44 -4.71
C LYS A 139 4.34 4.82 -5.13
N TYR A 140 3.11 4.84 -5.59
CA TYR A 140 2.39 6.02 -6.04
C TYR A 140 0.90 5.78 -5.79
N GLU A 141 0.15 6.86 -5.80
CA GLU A 141 -1.30 6.82 -5.87
C GLU A 141 -1.79 7.71 -7.00
N ALA A 142 -2.68 7.18 -7.83
CA ALA A 142 -3.38 7.97 -8.84
C ALA A 142 -4.88 7.87 -8.63
N VAL A 143 -5.57 9.01 -8.77
CA VAL A 143 -7.02 9.10 -8.61
C VAL A 143 -7.62 9.62 -9.89
N ILE A 144 -8.70 8.99 -10.34
CA ILE A 144 -9.47 9.40 -11.51
C ILE A 144 -10.94 9.43 -11.11
N LEU A 145 -11.63 10.54 -11.33
CA LEU A 145 -13.08 10.63 -11.13
C LEU A 145 -13.78 10.59 -12.48
N ILE A 146 -14.90 9.89 -12.53
CA ILE A 146 -15.63 9.57 -13.74
C ILE A 146 -17.11 9.88 -13.50
N MET A 147 -17.69 10.68 -14.38
CA MET A 147 -19.10 11.03 -14.38
C MET A 147 -19.79 10.41 -15.59
N ARG A 148 -20.94 9.78 -15.38
CA ARG A 148 -21.85 9.38 -16.47
C ARG A 148 -22.66 10.59 -16.95
N GLU A 149 -22.48 10.94 -18.22
CA GLU A 149 -23.23 11.97 -18.91
C GLU A 149 -24.51 11.35 -19.53
N PRO A 150 -25.70 11.59 -18.95
CA PRO A 150 -26.94 10.97 -19.42
C PRO A 150 -27.35 11.41 -20.82
N VAL A 151 -26.92 12.59 -21.28
CA VAL A 151 -27.26 13.08 -22.61
C VAL A 151 -26.48 12.34 -23.70
N LEU A 152 -25.23 11.99 -23.42
CA LEU A 152 -24.32 11.35 -24.38
C LEU A 152 -24.25 9.82 -24.23
N ASP A 153 -24.88 9.27 -23.19
CA ASP A 153 -24.73 7.88 -22.76
C ASP A 153 -23.25 7.44 -22.65
N GLU A 154 -22.38 8.40 -22.30
CA GLU A 154 -20.95 8.20 -22.19
C GLU A 154 -20.46 8.60 -20.80
N SER A 155 -19.44 7.89 -20.31
CA SER A 155 -18.75 8.25 -19.09
C SER A 155 -17.49 9.02 -19.42
N VAL A 156 -17.33 10.20 -18.81
CA VAL A 156 -16.18 11.09 -19.01
C VAL A 156 -15.42 11.27 -17.70
N VAL A 157 -14.10 11.38 -17.80
CA VAL A 157 -13.25 11.75 -16.68
C VAL A 157 -13.52 13.19 -16.29
N THR A 158 -13.72 13.50 -15.02
CA THR A 158 -13.89 14.88 -14.55
C THR A 158 -12.69 15.37 -13.76
N TYR A 159 -11.90 14.47 -13.17
CA TYR A 159 -10.74 14.84 -12.35
C TYR A 159 -9.66 13.78 -12.39
N THR A 160 -8.41 14.21 -12.28
CA THR A 160 -7.23 13.35 -12.20
C THR A 160 -6.23 13.91 -11.20
N ARG A 161 -5.62 13.04 -10.38
CA ARG A 161 -4.47 13.37 -9.53
C ARG A 161 -3.45 12.25 -9.55
N TRP A 162 -2.18 12.60 -9.70
CA TRP A 162 -1.06 11.68 -9.49
C TRP A 162 -0.26 12.15 -8.28
N ASN A 163 0.09 11.23 -7.38
CA ASN A 163 0.93 11.49 -6.23
C ASN A 163 2.08 10.48 -6.18
N ASP A 164 3.31 10.99 -6.33
CA ASP A 164 4.55 10.20 -6.25
C ASP A 164 4.97 9.87 -4.80
N SER A 165 4.25 10.41 -3.80
CA SER A 165 4.48 10.14 -2.39
C SER A 165 3.41 9.17 -1.87
N PRO A 166 3.77 8.07 -1.18
CA PRO A 166 2.78 7.15 -0.64
C PRO A 166 1.79 7.91 0.25
N PRO A 167 0.47 7.81 0.00
CA PRO A 167 -0.50 8.15 1.04
C PRO A 167 -0.24 7.27 2.27
N PRO A 168 -0.66 7.69 3.48
CA PRO A 168 -0.69 6.77 4.62
C PRO A 168 -1.43 5.50 4.20
N PRO A 169 -1.04 4.31 4.69
CA PRO A 169 -1.66 3.06 4.30
C PRO A 169 -3.18 3.20 4.41
N PRO A 170 -3.96 2.70 3.44
CA PRO A 170 -5.41 2.79 3.52
C PRO A 170 -5.81 2.26 4.88
N VAL A 171 -6.54 3.08 5.66
CA VAL A 171 -7.12 2.65 6.93
C VAL A 171 -7.78 1.33 6.60
N SER A 172 -7.22 0.23 7.12
CA SER A 172 -7.64 -1.10 6.74
C SER A 172 -9.16 -1.10 6.78
N PHE A 173 -9.82 -1.41 5.67
CA PHE A 173 -11.22 -1.78 5.72
C PHE A 173 -11.25 -3.02 6.60
N GLN A 174 -11.37 -2.81 7.92
CA GLN A 174 -11.55 -3.88 8.87
C GLN A 174 -12.78 -4.59 8.35
N LYS A 175 -12.58 -5.84 7.91
CA LYS A 175 -13.67 -6.74 7.62
C LYS A 175 -14.65 -6.57 8.78
N PRO A 176 -15.92 -6.18 8.53
CA PRO A 176 -16.85 -5.95 9.62
C PRO A 176 -16.83 -7.20 10.50
N PRO A 177 -16.79 -7.04 11.83
CA PRO A 177 -16.80 -8.18 12.72
C PRO A 177 -17.99 -9.08 12.33
N PRO A 178 -17.82 -10.41 12.36
CA PRO A 178 -18.93 -11.30 12.09
C PRO A 178 -20.10 -10.93 13.02
N PRO A 179 -21.36 -11.01 12.54
CA PRO A 179 -22.51 -10.71 13.37
C PRO A 179 -22.46 -11.54 14.64
N VAL A 180 -22.48 -10.86 15.80
CA VAL A 180 -22.58 -11.53 17.10
C VAL A 180 -24.00 -12.04 17.21
N TYR A 181 -24.20 -13.33 16.95
CA TYR A 181 -25.44 -14.00 17.27
C TYR A 181 -25.52 -14.13 18.79
N PHE A 182 -26.34 -13.27 19.42
CA PHE A 182 -26.74 -13.47 20.81
C PHE A 182 -27.49 -14.80 20.91
N GLN A 183 -26.85 -15.82 21.49
CA GLN A 183 -27.59 -16.97 22.00
C GLN A 183 -28.27 -16.53 23.29
N GLY A 184 -29.57 -16.26 23.19
CA GLY A 184 -30.42 -16.08 24.35
C GLY A 184 -30.36 -17.31 25.25
N GLN A 185 -30.09 -17.08 26.53
CA GLN A 185 -30.36 -18.03 27.61
C GLN A 185 -31.79 -17.83 28.11
#